data_AF-A0A3B4XAZ7-F1
#
_entry.id   AF-A0A3B4XAZ7-F1
#
_cell.length_a   1.000
_cell.length_b   1.000
_cell.length_c   1.000
_cell.angle_alpha   90.00
_cell.angle_beta   90.00
_cell.angle_gamma   90.00
#
_symmetry.space_group_name_H-M   'P 1'
#
loop_
_entity.id
_entity.type
_entity.pdbx_description
1 polymer ?
#
loop_
_entity_poly.entity_id
_entity_poly.type
_entity_poly.pdbx_seq_one_letter_code
_entity_poly.pdbx_strand_id
1 'polypeptide(L)' 'MAASSHRIMLGPLVAAIDQGTSSTRFLVFNSKTAELLSHHQVEIKQNPVLLDPKICTGNLEMYR' A
#
# COMPACT_ATOMS: atom_id res chain seq x y z
N MET A 1 -36.52 11.13 19.87
CA MET A 1 -35.14 11.61 20.05
C MET A 1 -34.30 11.12 18.88
N ALA A 2 -33.95 12.00 17.94
CA ALA A 2 -33.07 11.62 16.83
C ALA A 2 -31.63 11.64 17.32
N ALA A 3 -30.91 10.51 17.21
CA ALA A 3 -29.48 10.46 17.51
C ALA A 3 -28.74 11.36 16.51
N SER A 4 -28.08 12.39 17.01
CA SER A 4 -27.17 13.21 16.22
C SER A 4 -26.03 12.31 15.73
N SER A 5 -26.04 11.94 14.46
CA SER A 5 -24.92 11.25 13.82
C SER A 5 -23.72 12.19 13.86
N HIS A 6 -22.82 11.97 14.82
CA HIS A 6 -21.56 12.69 14.89
C HIS A 6 -20.70 12.15 13.74
N ARG A 7 -20.89 12.70 12.53
CA ARG A 7 -19.97 12.47 11.43
C ARG A 7 -18.61 12.96 11.89
N ILE A 8 -17.70 12.04 12.16
CA ILE A 8 -16.30 12.39 12.39
C ILE A 8 -15.80 13.01 11.09
N MET A 9 -15.68 14.33 11.09
CA MET A 9 -15.08 15.09 10.00
C MET A 9 -13.57 14.91 10.09
N LEU A 10 -13.05 13.79 9.58
CA LEU A 10 -11.61 13.48 9.57
C LEU A 10 -10.78 14.47 8.72
N GLY A 11 -11.46 15.31 7.93
CA GLY A 11 -10.80 16.22 6.99
C GLY A 11 -10.16 15.47 5.81
N PRO A 12 -9.25 16.12 5.07
CA PRO A 12 -8.50 15.46 4.01
C PRO A 12 -7.70 14.27 4.54
N LEU A 13 -7.58 13.22 3.73
CA LEU A 13 -6.81 12.02 4.06
C LEU A 13 -5.64 11.87 3.09
N VAL A 14 -4.54 11.29 3.57
CA VAL A 14 -3.38 10.91 2.73
C VAL A 14 -3.35 9.40 2.64
N ALA A 15 -3.15 8.85 1.45
CA ALA A 15 -3.02 7.41 1.26
C ALA A 15 -1.69 7.06 0.62
N ALA A 16 -1.16 5.89 0.98
CA ALA A 16 0.05 5.33 0.41
C ALA A 16 -0.21 3.90 -0.07
N ILE A 17 0.39 3.56 -1.22
CA ILE A 17 0.48 2.18 -1.70
C ILE A 17 1.91 1.72 -1.45
N ASP A 18 2.07 0.73 -0.58
CA ASP A 18 3.33 0.07 -0.30
C ASP A 18 3.35 -1.28 -1.04
N GLN A 19 4.20 -1.38 -2.07
CA GLN A 19 4.31 -2.53 -2.96
C GLN A 19 5.54 -3.35 -2.54
N GLY A 20 5.32 -4.40 -1.76
CA GLY A 20 6.34 -5.36 -1.37
C GLY A 20 6.41 -6.55 -2.34
N THR A 21 7.45 -7.37 -2.22
CA THR A 21 7.66 -8.51 -3.13
C THR A 21 6.50 -9.50 -3.11
N SER A 22 5.98 -9.83 -1.93
CA SER A 22 4.94 -10.86 -1.73
C SER A 22 3.59 -10.28 -1.32
N SER A 23 3.46 -8.97 -1.15
CA SER A 23 2.22 -8.34 -0.73
C SER A 23 2.15 -6.89 -1.17
N THR A 24 0.93 -6.36 -1.26
CA THR A 24 0.70 -4.94 -1.45
C THR A 24 -0.20 -4.44 -0.33
N ARG A 25 0.12 -3.27 0.21
CA ARG A 25 -0.66 -2.60 1.25
C ARG A 25 -1.21 -1.29 0.74
N PHE A 26 -2.45 -1.02 1.12
CA PHE A 26 -3.05 0.30 1.05
C PHE A 26 -3.16 0.86 2.46
N LEU A 27 -2.52 2.00 2.72
CA LEU A 27 -2.46 2.65 4.02
C LEU A 27 -3.18 3.99 3.93
N VAL A 28 -4.00 4.32 4.93
CA VAL A 28 -4.73 5.60 5.01
C VAL A 28 -4.34 6.31 6.29
N PHE A 29 -3.89 7.56 6.14
CA PHE A 29 -3.40 8.39 7.21
C PHE A 29 -4.28 9.64 7.41
N ASN A 30 -4.34 10.09 8.66
CA ASN A 30 -4.78 11.43 8.99
C ASN A 30 -3.77 12.43 8.40
N SER A 31 -4.24 13.37 7.58
CA SER A 31 -3.37 14.34 6.89
C SER A 31 -2.62 15.30 7.82
N LYS A 32 -3.12 15.53 9.04
CA LYS A 32 -2.53 16.48 9.99
C LYS A 32 -1.61 15.82 11.00
N THR A 33 -2.00 14.66 11.51
CA THR A 33 -1.29 13.97 12.59
C THR A 33 -0.36 12.86 12.10
N ALA A 34 -0.45 12.49 10.81
CA ALA A 34 0.22 11.33 10.22
C ALA A 34 -0.14 9.98 10.88
N GLU A 35 -1.20 9.94 11.68
CA GLU A 35 -1.72 8.73 12.30
C GLU A 35 -2.29 7.76 11.24
N LEU A 36 -1.95 6.48 11.32
CA LEU A 36 -2.53 5.43 10.48
C LEU A 36 -3.96 5.12 10.95
N LEU A 37 -4.94 5.47 10.14
CA LEU A 37 -6.36 5.30 10.45
C LEU A 37 -6.89 3.93 10.02
N SER A 38 -6.40 3.42 8.88
CA SER A 38 -6.82 2.13 8.34
C SER A 38 -5.79 1.60 7.37
N HIS A 39 -5.79 0.29 7.20
CA HIS A 39 -5.00 -0.36 6.17
C HIS A 39 -5.68 -1.63 5.66
N HIS A 40 -5.34 -2.00 4.43
CA HIS A 40 -5.66 -3.30 3.87
C HIS A 40 -4.40 -3.88 3.23
N GLN A 41 -4.14 -5.16 3.49
CA GLN A 41 -3.01 -5.90 2.90
C GLN A 41 -3.57 -7.08 2.11
N VAL A 42 -3.02 -7.28 0.91
CA VAL A 42 -3.28 -8.45 0.08
C VAL A 42 -1.96 -9.14 -0.25
N GLU A 43 -1.95 -10.46 -0.11
CA GLU A 43 -0.85 -11.29 -0.59
C GLU A 43 -0.85 -11.35 -2.12
N ILE A 44 0.33 -11.17 -2.72
CA ILE A 44 0.53 -11.30 -4.16
C ILE A 44 1.15 -12.67 -4.42
N LYS A 45 0.46 -13.51 -5.20
CA LYS A 45 1.03 -14.75 -5.68
C LYS A 45 2.00 -14.43 -6.82
N GLN A 46 3.29 -14.55 -6.53
CA GLN A 46 4.29 -14.53 -7.60
C GLN A 46 4.21 -15.84 -8.37
N ASN A 47 4.02 -15.76 -9.69
CA ASN A 47 3.97 -16.95 -10.51
C ASN A 47 5.42 -17.40 -10.82
N PRO A 48 5.87 -18.59 -10.36
CA PRO A 48 7.27 -18.98 -10.49
C PRO A 48 7.74 -19.17 -11.95
N VAL A 49 6.80 -19.38 -12.88
CA VAL A 49 7.10 -19.63 -14.30
C VAL A 49 7.49 -18.36 -15.07
N LEU A 50 7.30 -17.18 -14.48
CA LEU A 50 7.84 -15.91 -14.99
C LEU A 50 9.10 -15.45 -14.23
N LEU A 51 9.65 -16.29 -13.35
CA LEU A 51 10.95 -16.07 -12.73
C LEU A 51 12.05 -16.47 -13.71
N ASP A 52 12.18 -15.75 -14.82
CA ASP A 52 13.50 -15.59 -15.40
C ASP A 52 14.36 -14.92 -14.33
N PRO A 53 15.43 -15.56 -13.81
CA PRO A 53 16.21 -15.07 -12.66
C PRO A 53 16.90 -13.71 -12.89
N LYS A 54 16.73 -13.11 -14.06
CA LYS A 54 17.38 -11.87 -14.49
C LYS A 54 16.53 -10.60 -14.36
N ILE A 55 15.24 -10.69 -14.02
CA ILE A 55 14.36 -9.51 -13.97
C ILE A 55 14.25 -8.91 -12.55
N CYS A 56 14.36 -9.73 -11.50
CA CYS A 56 14.09 -9.29 -10.12
C CYS A 56 15.32 -8.76 -9.37
N THR A 57 16.53 -8.97 -9.87
CA THR A 57 17.73 -8.28 -9.38
C THR A 57 18.01 -7.13 -10.31
N GLY A 58 17.90 -5.90 -9.80
CA GLY A 58 18.42 -4.72 -10.47
C GLY A 58 19.95 -4.82 -10.59
N ASN A 59 20.43 -5.65 -11.51
CA ASN A 59 21.83 -5.72 -11.88
C ASN A 59 21.98 -4.86 -13.14
N LEU A 60 22.59 -3.69 -12.97
CA LEU A 60 22.94 -2.72 -14.02
C LEU A 60 23.93 -3.27 -15.07
N GLU A 61 24.26 -4.56 -15.06
CA GLU A 61 25.21 -5.20 -15.98
C GLU A 61 24.60 -5.64 -17.33
N MET A 62 23.30 -5.44 -17.57
CA MET A 62 22.66 -5.78 -18.86
C MET A 62 22.60 -4.60 -19.85
N TYR A 63 23.40 -3.55 -19.65
CA TYR A 63 23.58 -2.42 -20.58
C TYR A 63 25.07 -2.19 -20.91
N ARG A 64 25.83 -3.27 -21.12
CA ARG A 64 27.17 -3.21 -21.74
C ARG A 64 27.32 -4.31 -22.77
#